data_AF-A0A2C4QKY0-F1
#
_entry.id   AF-A0A2C4QKY0-F1
#
_cell.length_a   1.000
_cell.length_b   1.000
_cell.length_c   1.000
_cell.angle_alpha   90.00
_cell.angle_beta   90.00
_cell.angle_gamma   90.00
#
_symmetry.space_group_name_H-M   'P 1'
#
loop_
_entity.id
_entity.type
_entity.pdbx_description
1 polymer ?
#
loop_
_entity_poly.entity_id
_entity_poly.type
_entity_poly.pdbx_seq_one_letter_code
_entity_poly.pdbx_strand_id
1 'polypeptide(L)'
;MSKVIFPKGFLWGGAIAANQVEGAYLEDGKGLTTVDLLPTGENRWNIMKGNIHSFTPVEGEFYPSHEAIDFYHRYKEDIALFAEMGFKALRVSIAWTRIFPNGDDEKANEAGLQFYDDLFDELLKHDIEPVVTMAHFDVPIHLVETYGSWRNRKFVNFFETYAKTIFNRYKDKVKYWMTFNEINMLLHLPFMGAGLAFKEGDNKKQIQYQASHHQLVASALAVKACHEIIPDAKIGCMLAAGATYAYTCNPDDVFRAMEQDRESFFFIDVQARGEYPGYAKRFFTDNNLTIEMEKEDEEILKEHTVDYIGFSYYSSRATSTDPEVLKSITSGNVFGSVENPYLEKSEWGWTIDPKGFRITANQLYDRYQKPLFVVENGLGAIDQLIGEDEVNDEYRIDYLQKHMIEMSEAIQDGVDISGYTSWGPIDLVSASTGEMKKRYGYIYVDKDNEGKGSLKRSKKDSFNWYKEVIETNGESLES
;
A
#
# COMPACT_ATOMS: atom_id res chain seq x y z
N MET A 1 -31.21 8.66 10.55
CA MET A 1 -29.85 8.13 10.36
C MET A 1 -30.00 6.62 10.25
N SER A 2 -29.39 6.03 9.23
CA SER A 2 -29.25 4.57 9.11
C SER A 2 -28.41 4.06 10.28
N LYS A 3 -28.65 2.81 10.68
CA LYS A 3 -27.91 2.19 11.77
C LYS A 3 -26.48 1.88 11.30
N VAL A 4 -25.45 2.22 12.07
CA VAL A 4 -24.07 1.82 11.83
C VAL A 4 -23.91 0.38 12.30
N ILE A 5 -23.52 -0.50 11.37
CA ILE A 5 -23.39 -1.94 11.58
C ILE A 5 -22.07 -2.41 10.99
N PHE A 6 -21.30 -3.16 11.77
CA PHE A 6 -20.16 -3.93 11.32
C PHE A 6 -20.34 -5.43 11.66
N PRO A 7 -19.85 -6.35 10.84
CA PRO A 7 -19.90 -7.77 11.11
C PRO A 7 -19.23 -8.15 12.44
N LYS A 8 -19.67 -9.25 13.05
CA LYS A 8 -18.93 -9.83 14.18
C LYS A 8 -17.58 -10.34 13.68
N GLY A 9 -16.51 -10.05 14.43
CA GLY A 9 -15.15 -10.45 14.05
C GLY A 9 -14.53 -9.56 12.97
N PHE A 10 -15.08 -8.37 12.72
CA PHE A 10 -14.49 -7.39 11.81
C PHE A 10 -13.06 -7.03 12.26
N LEU A 11 -12.10 -7.11 11.33
CA LEU A 11 -10.67 -6.91 11.62
C LEU A 11 -10.34 -5.42 11.65
N TRP A 12 -10.64 -4.77 12.77
CA TRP A 12 -10.20 -3.40 13.04
C TRP A 12 -8.70 -3.32 13.32
N GLY A 13 -8.05 -2.28 12.85
CA GLY A 13 -6.62 -2.10 13.12
C GLY A 13 -5.99 -0.94 12.38
N GLY A 14 -4.70 -1.11 12.10
CA GLY A 14 -3.90 -0.14 11.35
C GLY A 14 -2.87 -0.82 10.46
N ALA A 15 -2.27 -0.03 9.57
CA ALA A 15 -1.33 -0.50 8.55
C ALA A 15 -0.05 0.33 8.54
N ILE A 16 1.09 -0.35 8.51
CA ILE A 16 2.43 0.23 8.38
C ILE A 16 3.24 -0.54 7.33
N ALA A 17 4.24 0.11 6.75
CA ALA A 17 5.22 -0.54 5.87
C ALA A 17 6.60 -0.50 6.50
N ALA A 18 7.36 -1.59 6.38
CA ALA A 18 8.68 -1.79 6.99
C ALA A 18 9.62 -0.59 6.76
N ASN A 19 9.80 -0.20 5.50
CA ASN A 19 10.71 0.89 5.12
C ASN A 19 10.29 2.28 5.63
N GLN A 20 9.06 2.43 6.14
CA GLN A 20 8.53 3.70 6.65
C GLN A 20 8.59 3.80 8.18
N VAL A 21 8.81 2.66 8.87
CA VAL A 21 8.77 2.60 10.33
C VAL A 21 9.99 1.94 10.97
N GLU A 22 10.54 0.88 10.37
CA GLU A 22 11.54 0.02 11.01
C GLU A 22 12.84 0.77 11.31
N GLY A 23 13.41 1.47 10.33
CA GLY A 23 14.77 1.97 10.43
C GLY A 23 15.78 0.83 10.38
N ALA A 24 16.88 0.96 11.16
CA ALA A 24 17.89 -0.08 11.32
C ALA A 24 18.34 -0.68 9.98
N TYR A 25 18.56 0.19 8.99
CA TYR A 25 18.55 -0.19 7.57
C TYR A 25 19.70 -1.10 7.11
N LEU A 26 20.77 -1.22 7.90
CA LEU A 26 21.91 -2.13 7.70
C LEU A 26 22.16 -3.08 8.88
N GLU A 27 21.32 -3.02 9.91
CA GLU A 27 21.47 -3.88 11.08
C GLU A 27 21.12 -5.33 10.74
N ASP A 28 21.74 -6.26 11.46
CA ASP A 28 21.51 -7.69 11.33
C ASP A 28 21.63 -8.23 9.89
N GLY A 29 22.49 -7.59 9.09
CA GLY A 29 22.80 -8.02 7.73
C GLY A 29 21.77 -7.62 6.68
N LYS A 30 20.83 -6.71 6.99
CA LYS A 30 19.88 -6.17 6.01
C LYS A 30 20.62 -5.53 4.82
N GLY A 31 20.18 -5.85 3.60
CA GLY A 31 20.66 -5.22 2.36
C GLY A 31 19.98 -3.88 2.04
N LEU A 32 20.49 -3.18 1.02
CA LEU A 32 19.88 -1.94 0.55
C LEU A 32 18.63 -2.22 -0.28
N THR A 33 17.58 -1.43 -0.06
CA THR A 33 16.35 -1.45 -0.85
C THR A 33 16.18 -0.19 -1.70
N THR A 34 15.23 -0.20 -2.64
CA THR A 34 14.82 0.96 -3.43
C THR A 34 14.55 2.20 -2.60
N VAL A 35 13.94 2.06 -1.42
CA VAL A 35 13.61 3.20 -0.54
C VAL A 35 14.85 3.77 0.15
N ASP A 36 15.88 2.96 0.40
CA ASP A 36 17.13 3.39 1.05
C ASP A 36 17.95 4.32 0.16
N LEU A 37 17.59 4.44 -1.12
CA LEU A 37 18.16 5.39 -2.08
C LEU A 37 17.26 6.60 -2.34
N LEU A 38 16.18 6.78 -1.57
CA LEU A 38 15.27 7.92 -1.71
C LEU A 38 15.56 8.98 -0.63
N PRO A 39 16.27 10.07 -0.97
CA PRO A 39 16.53 11.14 -0.02
C PRO A 39 15.26 11.97 0.22
N THR A 40 15.34 12.95 1.12
CA THR A 40 14.38 14.06 1.17
C THR A 40 14.59 15.07 0.02
N GLY A 41 13.59 15.89 -0.25
CA GLY A 41 13.71 17.03 -1.17
C GLY A 41 13.47 16.69 -2.64
N GLU A 42 13.91 17.58 -3.54
CA GLU A 42 13.55 17.56 -4.97
C GLU A 42 14.04 16.30 -5.71
N ASN A 43 15.19 15.75 -5.31
CA ASN A 43 15.77 14.56 -5.94
C ASN A 43 14.89 13.31 -5.78
N ARG A 44 14.10 13.24 -4.70
CA ARG A 44 13.26 12.09 -4.38
C ARG A 44 12.36 11.70 -5.56
N TRP A 45 11.64 12.67 -6.13
CA TRP A 45 10.70 12.42 -7.22
C TRP A 45 11.37 11.96 -8.51
N ASN A 46 12.58 12.46 -8.79
CA ASN A 46 13.34 12.03 -9.96
C ASN A 46 13.78 10.58 -9.82
N ILE A 47 14.28 10.21 -8.63
CA ILE A 47 14.71 8.83 -8.35
C ILE A 47 13.51 7.88 -8.38
N MET A 48 12.38 8.22 -7.74
CA MET A 48 11.15 7.40 -7.79
C MET A 48 10.65 7.13 -9.21
N LYS A 49 10.89 8.05 -10.16
CA LYS A 49 10.55 7.91 -11.59
C LYS A 49 11.56 7.10 -12.40
N GLY A 50 12.60 6.55 -11.78
CA GLY A 50 13.62 5.74 -12.46
C GLY A 50 14.82 6.53 -12.99
N ASN A 51 14.95 7.81 -12.65
CA ASN A 51 16.12 8.61 -12.98
C ASN A 51 17.12 8.56 -11.81
N ILE A 52 17.82 7.43 -11.70
CA ILE A 52 18.80 7.18 -10.64
C ILE A 52 20.22 7.35 -11.15
N HIS A 53 21.08 7.95 -10.33
CA HIS A 53 22.48 8.24 -10.66
C HIS A 53 23.48 7.39 -9.87
N SER A 54 23.03 6.75 -8.78
CA SER A 54 23.86 5.92 -7.91
C SER A 54 23.02 4.79 -7.33
N PHE A 55 23.57 3.57 -7.26
CA PHE A 55 22.98 2.44 -6.54
C PHE A 55 23.47 2.34 -5.08
N THR A 56 24.13 3.38 -4.59
CA THR A 56 24.50 3.52 -3.19
C THR A 56 24.05 4.88 -2.66
N PRO A 57 23.75 5.00 -1.34
CA PRO A 57 23.45 6.28 -0.72
C PRO A 57 24.57 7.30 -0.97
N VAL A 58 24.19 8.53 -1.30
CA VAL A 58 25.09 9.65 -1.57
C VAL A 58 25.48 10.30 -0.24
N GLU A 59 26.78 10.52 -0.05
CA GLU A 59 27.28 11.19 1.16
C GLU A 59 26.72 12.62 1.28
N GLY A 60 26.23 12.97 2.46
CA GLY A 60 25.66 14.29 2.76
C GLY A 60 24.17 14.44 2.46
N GLU A 61 23.52 13.46 1.83
CA GLU A 61 22.06 13.42 1.74
C GLU A 61 21.43 12.76 2.97
N PHE A 62 20.21 13.20 3.32
CA PHE A 62 19.41 12.58 4.40
C PHE A 62 18.39 11.61 3.80
N TYR A 63 18.40 10.38 4.31
CA TYR A 63 17.53 9.28 3.89
C TYR A 63 16.57 8.90 5.04
N PRO A 64 15.31 9.33 4.98
CA PRO A 64 14.36 9.13 6.07
C PRO A 64 14.15 7.67 6.49
N SER A 65 14.26 6.72 5.56
CA SER A 65 14.07 5.29 5.84
C SER A 65 15.17 4.67 6.68
N HIS A 66 16.35 5.30 6.76
CA HIS A 66 17.52 4.71 7.43
C HIS A 66 17.30 4.54 8.93
N GLU A 67 16.67 5.53 9.56
CA GLU A 67 16.27 5.50 10.97
C GLU A 67 14.75 5.40 11.14
N ALA A 68 13.97 5.96 10.21
CA ALA A 68 12.50 6.00 10.25
C ALA A 68 11.98 6.45 11.63
N ILE A 69 11.18 5.63 12.32
CA ILE A 69 10.75 5.88 13.71
C ILE A 69 11.36 4.89 14.69
N ASP A 70 12.36 4.12 14.27
CA ASP A 70 13.03 3.10 15.08
C ASP A 70 12.10 1.98 15.58
N PHE A 71 11.10 1.61 14.77
CA PHE A 71 10.18 0.52 15.11
C PHE A 71 10.90 -0.83 15.24
N TYR A 72 12.03 -1.03 14.55
CA TYR A 72 12.84 -2.25 14.65
C TYR A 72 13.23 -2.57 16.10
N HIS A 73 13.56 -1.54 16.90
CA HIS A 73 13.92 -1.72 18.30
C HIS A 73 12.74 -1.50 19.26
N ARG A 74 11.73 -0.73 18.83
CA ARG A 74 10.62 -0.25 19.69
C ARG A 74 9.29 -0.98 19.48
N TYR A 75 9.23 -1.98 18.60
CA TYR A 75 7.97 -2.64 18.24
C TYR A 75 7.16 -3.13 19.44
N LYS A 76 7.79 -3.56 20.54
CA LYS A 76 7.07 -3.98 21.75
C LYS A 76 6.31 -2.85 22.43
N GLU A 77 6.91 -1.66 22.51
CA GLU A 77 6.28 -0.46 23.07
C GLU A 77 5.13 0.00 22.15
N ASP A 78 5.38 0.00 20.85
CA ASP A 78 4.41 0.44 19.84
C ASP A 78 3.22 -0.55 19.73
N ILE A 79 3.46 -1.86 19.78
CA ILE A 79 2.41 -2.89 19.79
C ILE A 79 1.58 -2.82 21.06
N ALA A 80 2.17 -2.51 22.21
CA ALA A 80 1.38 -2.32 23.43
C ALA A 80 0.37 -1.17 23.28
N LEU A 81 0.72 -0.10 22.57
CA LEU A 81 -0.21 1.00 22.25
C LEU A 81 -1.30 0.57 21.25
N PHE A 82 -0.97 -0.25 20.25
CA PHE A 82 -1.97 -0.82 19.35
C PHE A 82 -2.95 -1.74 20.08
N ALA A 83 -2.45 -2.57 20.99
CA ALA A 83 -3.25 -3.42 21.85
C ALA A 83 -4.14 -2.60 22.79
N GLU A 84 -3.66 -1.47 23.32
CA GLU A 84 -4.45 -0.57 24.15
C GLU A 84 -5.63 0.06 23.39
N MET A 85 -5.48 0.35 22.09
CA MET A 85 -6.61 0.72 21.22
C MET A 85 -7.55 -0.44 20.90
N GLY A 86 -7.17 -1.68 21.23
CA GLY A 86 -7.98 -2.87 21.02
C GLY A 86 -7.88 -3.46 19.61
N PHE A 87 -6.80 -3.18 18.87
CA PHE A 87 -6.58 -3.68 17.51
C PHE A 87 -6.87 -5.18 17.41
N LYS A 88 -7.52 -5.58 16.32
CA LYS A 88 -7.78 -6.98 15.95
C LYS A 88 -6.82 -7.47 14.87
N ALA A 89 -6.28 -6.53 14.08
CA ALA A 89 -5.26 -6.81 13.09
C ALA A 89 -4.22 -5.69 13.03
N LEU A 90 -2.99 -6.03 12.66
CA LEU A 90 -2.00 -5.04 12.26
C LEU A 90 -1.43 -5.47 10.90
N ARG A 91 -1.61 -4.61 9.90
CA ARG A 91 -0.95 -4.79 8.63
C ARG A 91 0.49 -4.32 8.71
N VAL A 92 1.42 -5.18 8.34
CA VAL A 92 2.85 -4.89 8.23
C VAL A 92 3.38 -5.38 6.89
N SER A 93 4.58 -4.99 6.50
CA SER A 93 5.32 -5.67 5.42
C SER A 93 6.55 -6.34 5.97
N ILE A 94 6.95 -7.46 5.35
CA ILE A 94 8.29 -8.01 5.57
C ILE A 94 9.24 -7.31 4.60
N ALA A 95 10.34 -6.77 5.11
CA ALA A 95 11.39 -6.23 4.27
C ALA A 95 12.13 -7.39 3.57
N TRP A 96 12.00 -7.48 2.24
CA TRP A 96 12.65 -8.52 1.43
C TRP A 96 14.15 -8.52 1.69
N THR A 97 14.75 -7.33 1.79
CA THR A 97 16.20 -7.14 2.05
C THR A 97 16.65 -7.57 3.44
N ARG A 98 15.75 -7.80 4.41
CA ARG A 98 16.12 -8.45 5.68
C ARG A 98 16.24 -9.96 5.52
N ILE A 99 15.44 -10.56 4.64
CA ILE A 99 15.39 -12.01 4.43
C ILE A 99 16.43 -12.46 3.40
N PHE A 100 16.51 -11.75 2.27
CA PHE A 100 17.51 -11.96 1.22
C PHE A 100 18.18 -10.61 0.92
N PRO A 101 19.30 -10.28 1.59
CA PRO A 101 19.97 -8.99 1.46
C PRO A 101 20.31 -8.60 0.03
N ASN A 102 20.78 -9.56 -0.77
CA ASN A 102 21.05 -9.36 -2.19
C ASN A 102 19.86 -9.79 -3.06
N GLY A 103 18.93 -10.59 -2.53
CA GLY A 103 17.74 -11.07 -3.22
C GLY A 103 17.97 -12.36 -4.01
N ASP A 104 19.22 -12.66 -4.37
CA ASP A 104 19.67 -13.91 -4.98
C ASP A 104 20.62 -14.71 -4.08
N ASP A 105 20.62 -14.44 -2.77
CA ASP A 105 21.41 -15.18 -1.79
C ASP A 105 21.02 -16.67 -1.75
N GLU A 106 22.00 -17.56 -1.60
CA GLU A 106 21.76 -19.01 -1.54
C GLU A 106 20.88 -19.42 -0.34
N LYS A 107 20.97 -18.66 0.76
CA LYS A 107 20.24 -18.90 2.00
C LYS A 107 19.67 -17.60 2.52
N ALA A 108 18.48 -17.70 3.11
CA ALA A 108 17.89 -16.60 3.84
C ALA A 108 18.74 -16.20 5.05
N ASN A 109 18.72 -14.91 5.37
CA ASN A 109 19.32 -14.35 6.56
C ASN A 109 18.45 -14.68 7.79
N GLU A 110 18.99 -15.53 8.67
CA GLU A 110 18.28 -15.99 9.87
C GLU A 110 17.95 -14.84 10.83
N ALA A 111 18.80 -13.82 10.93
CA ALA A 111 18.52 -12.70 11.84
C ALA A 111 17.29 -11.89 11.38
N GLY A 112 17.14 -11.70 10.07
CA GLY A 112 15.93 -11.12 9.49
C GLY A 112 14.69 -11.98 9.71
N LEU A 113 14.81 -13.31 9.57
CA LEU A 113 13.70 -14.23 9.86
C LEU A 113 13.29 -14.18 11.34
N GLN A 114 14.26 -14.17 12.25
CA GLN A 114 14.03 -14.13 13.68
C GLN A 114 13.37 -12.82 14.13
N PHE A 115 13.75 -11.68 13.54
CA PHE A 115 13.10 -10.40 13.85
C PHE A 115 11.58 -10.45 13.60
N TYR A 116 11.16 -10.98 12.44
CA TYR A 116 9.73 -11.08 12.14
C TYR A 116 9.03 -12.18 12.94
N ASP A 117 9.74 -13.25 13.32
CA ASP A 117 9.21 -14.20 14.31
C ASP A 117 8.84 -13.51 15.61
N ASP A 118 9.76 -12.72 16.16
CA ASP A 118 9.57 -12.01 17.43
C ASP A 118 8.49 -10.93 17.30
N LEU A 119 8.41 -10.25 16.15
CA LEU A 119 7.38 -9.27 15.84
C LEU A 119 5.99 -9.93 15.82
N PHE A 120 5.83 -11.02 15.07
CA PHE A 120 4.56 -11.73 14.98
C PHE A 120 4.17 -12.38 16.31
N ASP A 121 5.14 -12.90 17.07
CA ASP A 121 4.87 -13.44 18.41
C ASP A 121 4.38 -12.35 19.37
N GLU A 122 4.94 -11.14 19.30
CA GLU A 122 4.45 -10.02 20.12
C GLU A 122 3.04 -9.57 19.68
N LEU A 123 2.72 -9.55 18.37
CA LEU A 123 1.34 -9.28 17.92
C LEU A 123 0.35 -10.32 18.43
N LEU A 124 0.66 -11.60 18.25
CA LEU A 124 -0.22 -12.71 18.63
C LEU A 124 -0.41 -12.79 20.15
N LYS A 125 0.59 -12.39 20.94
CA LYS A 125 0.49 -12.29 22.41
C LYS A 125 -0.59 -11.30 22.86
N HIS A 126 -0.94 -10.31 22.04
CA HIS A 126 -2.02 -9.36 22.30
C HIS A 126 -3.29 -9.65 21.47
N ASP A 127 -3.42 -10.87 20.91
CA ASP A 127 -4.53 -11.28 20.04
C ASP A 127 -4.70 -10.37 18.79
N ILE A 128 -3.59 -9.83 18.27
CA ILE A 128 -3.57 -9.02 17.05
C ILE A 128 -3.15 -9.91 15.88
N GLU A 129 -4.04 -10.08 14.90
CA GLU A 129 -3.77 -10.85 13.68
C GLU A 129 -2.78 -10.11 12.76
N PRO A 130 -1.64 -10.73 12.39
CA PRO A 130 -0.75 -10.14 11.40
C PRO A 130 -1.37 -10.20 9.99
N VAL A 131 -1.37 -9.05 9.29
CA VAL A 131 -1.74 -8.97 7.87
C VAL A 131 -0.49 -8.57 7.08
N VAL A 132 0.13 -9.51 6.37
CA VAL A 132 1.49 -9.34 5.85
C VAL A 132 1.51 -9.00 4.37
N THR A 133 2.11 -7.86 4.02
CA THR A 133 2.46 -7.51 2.63
C THR A 133 3.87 -8.00 2.32
N MET A 134 4.05 -8.82 1.29
CA MET A 134 5.33 -9.46 0.99
C MET A 134 6.32 -8.50 0.32
N ALA A 135 5.85 -7.69 -0.64
CA ALA A 135 6.63 -6.64 -1.29
C ALA A 135 5.89 -5.30 -1.21
N HIS A 136 6.38 -4.40 -0.36
CA HIS A 136 5.84 -3.05 -0.20
C HIS A 136 6.92 -2.01 -0.56
N PHE A 137 7.08 -1.75 -1.86
CA PHE A 137 8.10 -0.84 -2.41
C PHE A 137 9.55 -1.20 -2.01
N ASP A 138 9.81 -2.49 -1.79
CA ASP A 138 11.02 -2.97 -1.12
C ASP A 138 11.84 -3.93 -2.00
N VAL A 139 12.37 -3.43 -3.12
CA VAL A 139 13.18 -4.25 -4.04
C VAL A 139 14.67 -4.18 -3.66
N PRO A 140 15.38 -5.33 -3.50
CA PRO A 140 16.82 -5.34 -3.23
C PRO A 140 17.62 -4.65 -4.34
N ILE A 141 18.49 -3.70 -3.96
CA ILE A 141 19.28 -2.90 -4.91
C ILE A 141 20.25 -3.75 -5.71
N HIS A 142 20.83 -4.79 -5.12
CA HIS A 142 21.70 -5.74 -5.85
C HIS A 142 20.99 -6.33 -7.07
N LEU A 143 19.71 -6.69 -6.94
CA LEU A 143 18.96 -7.22 -8.07
C LEU A 143 18.61 -6.15 -9.12
N VAL A 144 18.41 -4.90 -8.68
CA VAL A 144 18.23 -3.75 -9.59
C VAL A 144 19.48 -3.56 -10.44
N GLU A 145 20.64 -3.51 -9.82
CA GLU A 145 21.93 -3.28 -10.47
C GLU A 145 22.34 -4.47 -11.38
N THR A 146 22.22 -5.69 -10.86
CA THR A 146 22.72 -6.90 -11.53
C THR A 146 21.83 -7.39 -12.67
N TYR A 147 20.50 -7.32 -12.48
CA TYR A 147 19.54 -7.92 -13.41
C TYR A 147 18.60 -6.90 -14.09
N GLY A 148 18.65 -5.62 -13.70
CA GLY A 148 17.76 -4.59 -14.22
C GLY A 148 16.35 -4.60 -13.61
N SER A 149 16.21 -5.23 -12.45
CA SER A 149 14.96 -5.43 -11.74
C SER A 149 13.92 -6.30 -12.49
N TRP A 150 12.63 -6.09 -12.23
CA TRP A 150 11.48 -6.81 -12.79
C TRP A 150 11.40 -6.82 -14.32
N ARG A 151 12.24 -6.09 -15.07
CA ARG A 151 12.35 -6.28 -16.53
C ARG A 151 12.89 -7.68 -16.88
N ASN A 152 13.57 -8.34 -15.94
CA ASN A 152 14.18 -9.65 -16.12
C ASN A 152 13.30 -10.75 -15.51
N ARG A 153 12.92 -11.76 -16.31
CA ARG A 153 12.03 -12.86 -15.89
C ARG A 153 12.56 -13.64 -14.68
N LYS A 154 13.88 -13.65 -14.43
CA LYS A 154 14.48 -14.29 -13.24
C LYS A 154 13.93 -13.76 -11.91
N PHE A 155 13.44 -12.51 -11.88
CA PHE A 155 12.83 -11.92 -10.70
C PHE A 155 11.63 -12.69 -10.17
N VAL A 156 10.88 -13.35 -11.05
CA VAL A 156 9.76 -14.20 -10.64
C VAL A 156 10.26 -15.33 -9.74
N ASN A 157 11.40 -15.95 -10.07
CA ASN A 157 11.97 -17.04 -9.29
C ASN A 157 12.58 -16.54 -7.97
N PHE A 158 13.20 -15.36 -7.96
CA PHE A 158 13.70 -14.74 -6.73
C PHE A 158 12.55 -14.43 -5.76
N PHE A 159 11.46 -13.87 -6.28
CA PHE A 159 10.27 -13.59 -5.47
C PHE A 159 9.58 -14.88 -5.01
N GLU A 160 9.49 -15.91 -5.85
CA GLU A 160 8.93 -17.22 -5.47
C GLU A 160 9.76 -17.88 -4.36
N THR A 161 11.09 -17.79 -4.42
CA THR A 161 12.00 -18.31 -3.39
C THR A 161 11.79 -17.56 -2.07
N TYR A 162 11.73 -16.23 -2.13
CA TYR A 162 11.41 -15.40 -0.98
C TYR A 162 10.04 -15.75 -0.37
N ALA A 163 8.99 -15.84 -1.21
CA ALA A 163 7.64 -16.21 -0.83
C ALA A 163 7.58 -17.55 -0.10
N LYS A 164 8.15 -18.60 -0.72
CA LYS A 164 8.20 -19.95 -0.11
C LYS A 164 8.96 -19.94 1.21
N THR A 165 10.03 -19.16 1.33
CA THR A 165 10.80 -19.05 2.57
C THR A 165 9.95 -18.49 3.70
N ILE A 166 9.30 -17.34 3.49
CA ILE A 166 8.50 -16.69 4.53
C ILE A 166 7.20 -17.46 4.83
N PHE A 167 6.56 -18.09 3.83
CA PHE A 167 5.41 -18.96 4.08
C PHE A 167 5.81 -20.15 4.95
N ASN A 168 6.93 -20.82 4.66
CA ASN A 168 7.38 -21.95 5.48
C ASN A 168 7.75 -21.52 6.91
N ARG A 169 8.36 -20.34 7.08
CA ARG A 169 8.75 -19.84 8.41
C ARG A 169 7.54 -19.46 9.26
N TYR A 170 6.57 -18.73 8.69
CA TYR A 170 5.49 -18.09 9.44
C TYR A 170 4.12 -18.75 9.26
N LYS A 171 4.06 -19.97 8.70
CA LYS A 171 2.82 -20.72 8.43
C LYS A 171 1.86 -20.84 9.61
N ASP A 172 2.40 -20.90 10.83
CA ASP A 172 1.63 -21.08 12.06
C ASP A 172 1.31 -19.74 12.76
N LYS A 173 1.77 -18.61 12.18
CA LYS A 173 1.68 -17.26 12.78
C LYS A 173 0.89 -16.26 11.94
N VAL A 174 0.80 -16.46 10.63
CA VAL A 174 0.21 -15.48 9.71
C VAL A 174 -0.80 -16.15 8.78
N LYS A 175 -2.06 -15.71 8.90
CA LYS A 175 -3.15 -16.17 8.04
C LYS A 175 -3.38 -15.27 6.82
N TYR A 176 -3.22 -13.96 6.97
CA TYR A 176 -3.56 -12.98 5.92
C TYR A 176 -2.30 -12.44 5.25
N TRP A 177 -2.25 -12.60 3.93
CA TRP A 177 -1.12 -12.23 3.09
C TRP A 177 -1.56 -11.31 1.94
N MET A 178 -0.66 -10.47 1.46
CA MET A 178 -0.76 -9.73 0.20
C MET A 178 0.56 -9.84 -0.54
N THR A 179 0.52 -10.09 -1.85
CA THR A 179 1.73 -10.27 -2.66
C THR A 179 2.48 -8.95 -2.83
N PHE A 180 1.90 -8.01 -3.57
CA PHE A 180 2.48 -6.72 -3.89
C PHE A 180 1.58 -5.58 -3.43
N ASN A 181 2.17 -4.54 -2.86
CA ASN A 181 1.48 -3.26 -2.67
C ASN A 181 1.34 -2.54 -4.01
N GLU A 182 0.11 -2.21 -4.41
CA GLU A 182 -0.23 -1.36 -5.55
C GLU A 182 0.62 -1.62 -6.81
N ILE A 183 0.50 -2.78 -7.46
CA ILE A 183 1.26 -3.12 -8.70
C ILE A 183 1.16 -1.99 -9.74
N ASN A 184 0.00 -1.34 -9.86
CA ASN A 184 -0.22 -0.22 -10.76
C ASN A 184 0.73 0.97 -10.54
N MET A 185 1.30 1.12 -9.34
CA MET A 185 2.25 2.21 -9.03
C MET A 185 3.53 2.13 -9.84
N LEU A 186 3.93 0.97 -10.35
CA LEU A 186 5.11 0.88 -11.23
C LEU A 186 4.94 1.68 -12.54
N LEU A 187 3.69 1.93 -12.96
CA LEU A 187 3.41 2.79 -14.12
C LEU A 187 3.70 4.27 -13.83
N HIS A 188 3.61 4.69 -12.58
CA HIS A 188 3.73 6.09 -12.14
C HIS A 188 5.09 6.39 -11.47
N LEU A 189 5.52 5.51 -10.57
CA LEU A 189 6.77 5.55 -9.80
C LEU A 189 7.58 4.25 -10.02
N PRO A 190 8.07 4.00 -11.25
CA PRO A 190 8.69 2.74 -11.66
C PRO A 190 9.88 2.27 -10.81
N PHE A 191 10.67 3.18 -10.25
CA PHE A 191 11.77 2.80 -9.36
C PHE A 191 11.28 2.38 -7.98
N MET A 192 10.32 3.11 -7.41
CA MET A 192 9.73 2.76 -6.11
C MET A 192 8.89 1.48 -6.20
N GLY A 193 8.04 1.36 -7.22
CA GLY A 193 7.12 0.23 -7.39
C GLY A 193 7.80 -1.07 -7.86
N ALA A 194 8.89 -0.96 -8.62
CA ALA A 194 9.49 -2.12 -9.26
C ALA A 194 11.01 -2.00 -9.49
N GLY A 195 11.73 -1.08 -8.84
CA GLY A 195 13.19 -0.93 -9.01
C GLY A 195 13.63 -0.64 -10.46
N LEU A 196 12.77 -0.09 -11.30
CA LEU A 196 13.09 0.15 -12.70
C LEU A 196 13.87 1.48 -12.87
N ALA A 197 15.16 1.36 -13.12
CA ALA A 197 16.03 2.46 -13.56
C ALA A 197 16.05 2.55 -15.09
N PHE A 198 15.87 3.75 -15.68
CA PHE A 198 15.83 3.90 -17.14
C PHE A 198 17.11 4.50 -17.71
N LYS A 199 17.47 4.05 -18.91
CA LYS A 199 18.56 4.60 -19.72
C LYS A 199 18.02 5.40 -20.89
N GLU A 200 18.86 6.25 -21.47
CA GLU A 200 18.53 6.93 -22.71
C GLU A 200 18.26 5.91 -23.83
N GLY A 201 17.16 6.08 -24.56
CA GLY A 201 16.70 5.14 -25.59
C GLY A 201 15.78 4.01 -25.10
N ASP A 202 15.57 3.86 -23.79
CA ASP A 202 14.63 2.87 -23.27
C ASP A 202 13.18 3.15 -23.70
N ASN A 203 12.49 2.13 -24.22
CA ASN A 203 11.03 2.17 -24.34
C ASN A 203 10.40 1.91 -22.96
N LYS A 204 10.26 2.99 -22.18
CA LYS A 204 9.79 2.94 -20.79
C LYS A 204 8.45 2.21 -20.65
N LYS A 205 7.49 2.48 -21.55
CA LYS A 205 6.15 1.86 -21.49
C LYS A 205 6.22 0.35 -21.72
N GLN A 206 6.98 -0.10 -22.72
CA GLN A 206 7.23 -1.53 -22.96
C GLN A 206 7.88 -2.21 -21.74
N ILE A 207 8.91 -1.59 -21.15
CA ILE A 207 9.59 -2.11 -19.96
C ILE A 207 8.64 -2.21 -18.76
N GLN A 208 7.84 -1.16 -18.52
CA GLN A 208 6.88 -1.13 -17.42
C GLN A 208 5.84 -2.24 -17.53
N TYR A 209 5.24 -2.44 -18.71
CA TYR A 209 4.23 -3.49 -18.88
C TYR A 209 4.82 -4.91 -18.88
N GLN A 210 6.05 -5.10 -19.40
CA GLN A 210 6.75 -6.38 -19.26
C GLN A 210 7.07 -6.69 -17.79
N ALA A 211 7.56 -5.70 -17.04
CA ALA A 211 7.82 -5.83 -15.61
C ALA A 211 6.53 -6.11 -14.82
N SER A 212 5.43 -5.48 -15.20
CA SER A 212 4.11 -5.76 -14.60
C SER A 212 3.69 -7.21 -14.84
N HIS A 213 3.89 -7.72 -16.06
CA HIS A 213 3.58 -9.11 -16.38
C HIS A 213 4.34 -10.08 -15.47
N HIS A 214 5.64 -9.84 -15.27
CA HIS A 214 6.44 -10.65 -14.34
C HIS A 214 5.92 -10.56 -12.89
N GLN A 215 5.53 -9.37 -12.39
CA GLN A 215 4.92 -9.24 -11.06
C GLN A 215 3.59 -9.99 -10.96
N LEU A 216 2.75 -9.97 -12.00
CA LEU A 216 1.49 -10.70 -12.03
C LEU A 216 1.71 -12.22 -11.96
N VAL A 217 2.66 -12.76 -12.72
CA VAL A 217 3.00 -14.19 -12.68
C VAL A 217 3.62 -14.56 -11.33
N ALA A 218 4.51 -13.73 -10.79
CA ALA A 218 5.10 -13.94 -9.47
C ALA A 218 4.05 -13.90 -8.34
N SER A 219 3.05 -13.02 -8.46
CA SER A 219 1.89 -12.95 -7.56
C SER A 219 1.11 -14.26 -7.60
N ALA A 220 0.75 -14.76 -8.78
CA ALA A 220 0.04 -16.02 -8.95
C ALA A 220 0.83 -17.24 -8.42
N LEU A 221 2.14 -17.29 -8.64
CA LEU A 221 3.00 -18.34 -8.07
C LEU A 221 3.10 -18.24 -6.54
N ALA A 222 3.09 -17.03 -5.97
CA ALA A 222 3.00 -16.86 -4.53
C ALA A 222 1.64 -17.31 -3.99
N VAL A 223 0.53 -17.06 -4.68
CA VAL A 223 -0.80 -17.58 -4.33
C VAL A 223 -0.77 -19.10 -4.28
N LYS A 224 -0.26 -19.74 -5.34
CA LYS A 224 -0.06 -21.19 -5.40
C LYS A 224 0.71 -21.71 -4.18
N ALA A 225 1.91 -21.16 -3.95
CA ALA A 225 2.78 -21.60 -2.87
C ALA A 225 2.14 -21.38 -1.48
N CYS A 226 1.40 -20.27 -1.30
CA CYS A 226 0.71 -19.97 -0.06
C CYS A 226 -0.32 -21.05 0.27
N HIS A 227 -1.18 -21.42 -0.68
CA HIS A 227 -2.20 -22.45 -0.45
C HIS A 227 -1.62 -23.87 -0.32
N GLU A 228 -0.50 -24.16 -0.98
CA GLU A 228 0.21 -25.44 -0.83
C GLU A 228 0.85 -25.60 0.57
N ILE A 229 1.35 -24.50 1.15
CA ILE A 229 2.08 -24.51 2.44
C ILE A 229 1.14 -24.23 3.63
N ILE A 230 0.16 -23.35 3.44
CA ILE A 230 -0.77 -22.83 4.46
C ILE A 230 -2.21 -22.92 3.93
N PRO A 231 -2.86 -24.10 3.97
CA PRO A 231 -4.15 -24.31 3.31
C PRO A 231 -5.29 -23.37 3.74
N ASP A 232 -5.27 -22.89 4.98
CA ASP A 232 -6.30 -22.00 5.54
C ASP A 232 -5.96 -20.51 5.40
N ALA A 233 -4.83 -20.17 4.79
CA ALA A 233 -4.43 -18.79 4.56
C ALA A 233 -5.38 -18.08 3.58
N LYS A 234 -5.34 -16.74 3.65
CA LYS A 234 -6.00 -15.84 2.71
C LYS A 234 -4.93 -14.96 2.09
N ILE A 235 -4.78 -15.02 0.78
CA ILE A 235 -3.81 -14.21 0.05
C ILE A 235 -4.51 -13.29 -0.94
N GLY A 236 -4.28 -11.99 -0.78
CA GLY A 236 -4.96 -10.94 -1.52
C GLY A 236 -4.05 -10.21 -2.51
N CYS A 237 -4.68 -9.50 -3.44
CA CYS A 237 -4.00 -8.41 -4.15
C CYS A 237 -4.18 -7.10 -3.38
N MET A 238 -3.51 -6.04 -3.83
CA MET A 238 -3.66 -4.69 -3.28
C MET A 238 -3.81 -3.66 -4.40
N LEU A 239 -4.90 -2.89 -4.37
CA LEU A 239 -5.23 -1.83 -5.33
C LEU A 239 -5.14 -0.43 -4.72
N ALA A 240 -4.50 0.50 -5.43
CA ALA A 240 -4.69 1.93 -5.20
C ALA A 240 -6.05 2.39 -5.75
N ALA A 241 -7.10 2.43 -4.92
CA ALA A 241 -8.46 2.63 -5.40
C ALA A 241 -8.91 4.10 -5.36
N GLY A 242 -10.15 4.32 -5.79
CA GLY A 242 -10.78 5.63 -5.94
C GLY A 242 -11.45 5.76 -7.30
N ALA A 243 -12.78 5.64 -7.32
CA ALA A 243 -13.58 5.75 -8.54
C ALA A 243 -13.34 7.08 -9.27
N THR A 244 -13.32 7.02 -10.59
CA THR A 244 -13.20 8.19 -11.45
C THR A 244 -14.59 8.65 -11.90
N TYR A 245 -14.94 9.89 -11.59
CA TYR A 245 -16.18 10.53 -12.01
C TYR A 245 -16.00 11.26 -13.34
N ALA A 246 -17.04 11.22 -14.17
CA ALA A 246 -17.14 12.09 -15.32
C ALA A 246 -17.48 13.50 -14.85
N TYR A 247 -16.75 14.51 -15.32
CA TYR A 247 -16.97 15.91 -14.96
C TYR A 247 -18.34 16.42 -15.43
N THR A 248 -18.82 15.90 -16.57
CA THR A 248 -20.16 16.17 -17.11
C THR A 248 -20.86 14.88 -17.55
N CYS A 249 -22.15 14.95 -17.86
CA CYS A 249 -22.88 13.84 -18.49
C CYS A 249 -22.59 13.69 -20.00
N ASN A 250 -21.57 14.38 -20.54
CA ASN A 250 -21.10 14.17 -21.90
C ASN A 250 -20.60 12.72 -22.04
N PRO A 251 -21.07 11.94 -23.03
CA PRO A 251 -20.62 10.56 -23.23
C PRO A 251 -19.10 10.41 -23.35
N ASP A 252 -18.38 11.41 -23.86
CA ASP A 252 -16.91 11.36 -23.95
C ASP A 252 -16.25 11.44 -22.57
N ASP A 253 -16.78 12.26 -21.65
CA ASP A 253 -16.33 12.30 -20.25
C ASP A 253 -16.66 11.00 -19.52
N VAL A 254 -17.85 10.45 -19.76
CA VAL A 254 -18.29 9.16 -19.19
C VAL A 254 -17.39 8.01 -19.66
N PHE A 255 -17.07 7.97 -20.96
CA PHE A 255 -16.17 6.95 -21.50
C PHE A 255 -14.74 7.14 -20.97
N ARG A 256 -14.26 8.39 -20.89
CA ARG A 256 -12.93 8.69 -20.34
C ARG A 256 -12.79 8.27 -18.89
N ALA A 257 -13.81 8.49 -18.07
CA ALA A 257 -13.86 8.02 -16.68
C ALA A 257 -13.75 6.49 -16.60
N MET A 258 -14.51 5.79 -17.45
CA MET A 258 -14.44 4.32 -17.55
C MET A 258 -13.06 3.83 -17.98
N GLU A 259 -12.37 4.53 -18.89
CA GLU A 259 -11.00 4.18 -19.29
C GLU A 259 -10.01 4.33 -18.13
N GLN A 260 -10.07 5.42 -17.37
CA GLN A 260 -9.18 5.64 -16.22
C GLN A 260 -9.40 4.63 -15.09
N ASP A 261 -10.65 4.25 -14.83
CA ASP A 261 -10.96 3.15 -13.93
C ASP A 261 -10.38 1.83 -14.44
N ARG A 262 -10.52 1.53 -15.74
CA ARG A 262 -9.96 0.31 -16.37
C ARG A 262 -8.44 0.25 -16.33
N GLU A 263 -7.75 1.38 -16.42
CA GLU A 263 -6.29 1.45 -16.22
C GLU A 263 -5.89 0.95 -14.82
N SER A 264 -6.69 1.30 -13.80
CA SER A 264 -6.47 0.86 -12.42
C SER A 264 -6.89 -0.60 -12.20
N PHE A 265 -8.05 -0.99 -12.73
CA PHE A 265 -8.59 -2.35 -12.60
C PHE A 265 -7.83 -3.41 -13.38
N PHE A 266 -7.04 -3.03 -14.38
CA PHE A 266 -6.35 -3.98 -15.25
C PHE A 266 -5.54 -5.03 -14.47
N PHE A 267 -4.71 -4.61 -13.51
CA PHE A 267 -3.88 -5.53 -12.73
C PHE A 267 -4.71 -6.37 -11.75
N ILE A 268 -5.86 -5.85 -11.31
CA ILE A 268 -6.76 -6.55 -10.40
C ILE A 268 -7.62 -7.55 -11.16
N ASP A 269 -8.02 -7.24 -12.40
CA ASP A 269 -8.68 -8.19 -13.30
C ASP A 269 -7.80 -9.42 -13.50
N VAL A 270 -6.50 -9.23 -13.77
CA VAL A 270 -5.58 -10.38 -13.91
C VAL A 270 -5.44 -11.15 -12.60
N GLN A 271 -5.24 -10.48 -11.46
CA GLN A 271 -5.04 -11.18 -10.18
C GLN A 271 -6.31 -11.84 -9.63
N ALA A 272 -7.49 -11.26 -9.84
CA ALA A 272 -8.74 -11.73 -9.26
C ALA A 272 -9.53 -12.63 -10.21
N ARG A 273 -9.41 -12.45 -11.54
CA ARG A 273 -10.12 -13.25 -12.56
C ARG A 273 -9.20 -14.17 -13.36
N GLY A 274 -7.89 -13.95 -13.31
CA GLY A 274 -6.89 -14.86 -13.86
C GLY A 274 -6.62 -14.70 -15.35
N GLU A 275 -7.09 -13.64 -15.99
CA GLU A 275 -6.89 -13.41 -17.42
C GLU A 275 -6.70 -11.92 -17.76
N TYR A 276 -5.96 -11.66 -18.84
CA TYR A 276 -5.83 -10.32 -19.39
C TYR A 276 -7.16 -9.87 -20.02
N PRO A 277 -7.78 -8.78 -19.53
CA PRO A 277 -9.06 -8.34 -20.03
C PRO A 277 -8.95 -7.82 -21.48
N GLY A 278 -10.03 -7.93 -22.25
CA GLY A 278 -10.03 -7.58 -23.68
C GLY A 278 -9.62 -6.13 -23.97
N TYR A 279 -9.93 -5.19 -23.08
CA TYR A 279 -9.52 -3.79 -23.24
C TYR A 279 -8.00 -3.61 -23.10
N ALA A 280 -7.32 -4.43 -22.30
CA ALA A 280 -5.86 -4.39 -22.17
C ALA A 280 -5.18 -4.89 -23.45
N LYS A 281 -5.74 -5.95 -24.08
CA LYS A 281 -5.26 -6.46 -25.37
C LYS A 281 -5.33 -5.40 -26.47
N ARG A 282 -6.47 -4.68 -26.55
CA ARG A 282 -6.61 -3.53 -27.45
C ARG A 282 -5.61 -2.42 -27.10
N PHE A 283 -5.49 -2.06 -25.83
CA PHE A 283 -4.53 -1.05 -25.40
C PHE A 283 -3.09 -1.39 -25.81
N PHE A 284 -2.67 -2.65 -25.70
CA PHE A 284 -1.35 -3.08 -26.16
C PHE A 284 -1.18 -2.93 -27.66
N THR A 285 -2.19 -3.32 -28.45
CA THR A 285 -2.17 -3.14 -29.91
C THR A 285 -2.09 -1.65 -30.29
N ASP A 286 -2.94 -0.82 -29.70
CA ASP A 286 -3.02 0.62 -29.99
C ASP A 286 -1.73 1.37 -29.59
N ASN A 287 -0.93 0.80 -28.68
CA ASN A 287 0.33 1.37 -28.20
C ASN A 287 1.59 0.65 -28.71
N ASN A 288 1.46 -0.32 -29.63
CA ASN A 288 2.55 -1.14 -30.14
C ASN A 288 3.38 -1.80 -29.01
N LEU A 289 2.70 -2.34 -28.00
CA LEU A 289 3.31 -3.06 -26.89
C LEU A 289 3.17 -4.57 -27.13
N THR A 290 4.26 -5.31 -26.90
CA THR A 290 4.29 -6.76 -27.00
C THR A 290 4.71 -7.33 -25.65
N ILE A 291 3.83 -8.08 -24.99
CA ILE A 291 4.20 -8.75 -23.73
C ILE A 291 4.74 -10.12 -24.07
N GLU A 292 6.00 -10.36 -23.74
CA GLU A 292 6.62 -11.68 -23.81
C GLU A 292 6.07 -12.52 -22.67
N MET A 293 5.40 -13.62 -23.00
CA MET A 293 4.83 -14.58 -22.06
C MET A 293 5.46 -15.95 -22.30
N GLU A 294 5.80 -16.66 -21.23
CA GLU A 294 6.13 -18.08 -21.29
C GLU A 294 4.85 -18.91 -21.48
N LYS A 295 5.02 -20.16 -21.94
CA LYS A 295 3.88 -21.02 -22.33
C LYS A 295 2.92 -21.28 -21.17
N GLU A 296 3.43 -21.35 -19.95
CA GLU A 296 2.66 -21.62 -18.74
C GLU A 296 2.07 -20.36 -18.09
N ASP A 297 2.46 -19.14 -18.50
CA ASP A 297 2.10 -17.91 -17.78
C ASP A 297 0.58 -17.69 -17.75
N GLU A 298 -0.12 -17.90 -18.87
CA GLU A 298 -1.59 -17.74 -18.92
C GLU A 298 -2.31 -18.74 -17.99
N GLU A 299 -1.84 -19.98 -17.91
CA GLU A 299 -2.45 -21.00 -17.04
C GLU A 299 -2.17 -20.70 -15.57
N ILE A 300 -0.93 -20.28 -15.23
CA ILE A 300 -0.55 -19.90 -13.87
C ILE A 300 -1.44 -18.76 -13.36
N LEU A 301 -1.65 -17.72 -14.16
CA LEU A 301 -2.51 -16.59 -13.80
C LEU A 301 -3.96 -17.04 -13.57
N LYS A 302 -4.45 -17.97 -14.41
CA LYS A 302 -5.82 -18.45 -14.38
C LYS A 302 -6.12 -19.35 -13.18
N GLU A 303 -5.23 -20.29 -12.87
CA GLU A 303 -5.43 -21.27 -11.81
C GLU A 303 -5.25 -20.68 -10.40
N HIS A 304 -4.45 -19.61 -10.27
CA HIS A 304 -4.01 -19.09 -8.98
C HIS A 304 -4.42 -17.64 -8.74
N THR A 305 -5.72 -17.38 -8.81
CA THR A 305 -6.30 -16.07 -8.47
C THR A 305 -6.34 -15.82 -6.96
N VAL A 306 -6.25 -14.54 -6.56
CA VAL A 306 -6.26 -14.12 -5.15
C VAL A 306 -7.59 -14.41 -4.43
N ASP A 307 -7.56 -14.60 -3.12
CA ASP A 307 -8.74 -14.90 -2.30
C ASP A 307 -9.60 -13.66 -1.99
N TYR A 308 -8.96 -12.50 -1.86
CA TYR A 308 -9.60 -11.23 -1.52
C TYR A 308 -8.91 -10.05 -2.21
N ILE A 309 -9.55 -8.89 -2.18
CA ILE A 309 -9.01 -7.65 -2.75
C ILE A 309 -8.77 -6.66 -1.63
N GLY A 310 -7.49 -6.49 -1.27
CA GLY A 310 -7.05 -5.36 -0.47
C GLY A 310 -7.12 -4.09 -1.30
N PHE A 311 -7.56 -2.97 -0.72
CA PHE A 311 -7.48 -1.67 -1.39
C PHE A 311 -7.14 -0.53 -0.45
N SER A 312 -6.44 0.48 -0.99
CA SER A 312 -6.30 1.80 -0.39
C SER A 312 -7.41 2.72 -0.90
N TYR A 313 -7.93 3.57 -0.03
CA TYR A 313 -8.83 4.65 -0.42
C TYR A 313 -8.48 5.93 0.32
N TYR A 314 -8.28 7.00 -0.42
CA TYR A 314 -8.05 8.34 0.15
C TYR A 314 -8.94 9.40 -0.48
N SER A 315 -9.19 9.30 -1.78
CA SER A 315 -10.03 10.23 -2.53
C SER A 315 -10.63 9.57 -3.76
N SER A 316 -11.75 10.10 -4.23
CA SER A 316 -12.21 9.90 -5.62
C SER A 316 -11.39 10.74 -6.60
N ARG A 317 -11.70 10.60 -7.89
CA ARG A 317 -11.13 11.40 -8.98
C ARG A 317 -12.25 11.94 -9.85
N ALA A 318 -11.98 13.01 -10.59
CA ALA A 318 -12.79 13.46 -11.70
C ALA A 318 -11.95 13.60 -12.99
N THR A 319 -12.61 13.47 -14.14
CA THR A 319 -12.00 13.59 -15.46
C THR A 319 -12.92 14.26 -16.48
N SER A 320 -12.33 14.91 -17.48
CA SER A 320 -13.06 15.54 -18.58
C SER A 320 -12.28 15.43 -19.88
N THR A 321 -12.98 15.60 -20.99
CA THR A 321 -12.46 15.71 -22.35
C THR A 321 -12.45 17.15 -22.85
N ASP A 322 -13.03 18.09 -22.09
CA ASP A 322 -13.01 19.52 -22.40
C ASP A 322 -11.59 20.13 -22.17
N PRO A 323 -10.94 20.67 -23.21
CA PRO A 323 -9.61 21.28 -23.09
C PRO A 323 -9.52 22.43 -22.08
N GLU A 324 -10.61 23.16 -21.83
CA GLU A 324 -10.62 24.25 -20.84
C GLU A 324 -10.66 23.70 -19.41
N VAL A 325 -11.45 22.66 -19.15
CA VAL A 325 -11.52 21.98 -17.84
C VAL A 325 -10.19 21.28 -17.54
N LEU A 326 -9.53 20.71 -18.55
CA LEU A 326 -8.22 20.07 -18.38
C LEU A 326 -7.10 21.05 -17.96
N LYS A 327 -7.32 22.36 -17.97
CA LYS A 327 -6.37 23.34 -17.41
C LYS A 327 -6.35 23.33 -15.88
N SER A 328 -7.39 22.81 -15.22
CA SER A 328 -7.50 22.72 -13.75
C SER A 328 -7.13 21.34 -13.20
N ILE A 329 -6.19 20.62 -13.84
CA ILE A 329 -5.66 19.36 -13.30
C ILE A 329 -4.88 19.65 -12.02
N THR A 330 -5.24 18.95 -10.93
CA THR A 330 -4.58 19.05 -9.63
C THR A 330 -3.21 18.35 -9.65
N SER A 331 -2.21 18.97 -9.02
CA SER A 331 -0.82 18.47 -8.99
C SER A 331 -0.41 17.74 -7.70
N GLY A 332 -1.30 17.64 -6.69
CA GLY A 332 -0.96 17.11 -5.36
C GLY A 332 -1.06 15.58 -5.19
N ASN A 333 -1.64 14.87 -6.17
CA ASN A 333 -1.81 13.41 -6.12
C ASN A 333 -0.98 12.73 -7.22
N VAL A 334 -0.55 11.47 -7.00
CA VAL A 334 0.19 10.67 -7.99
C VAL A 334 -0.64 10.49 -9.27
N PHE A 335 -1.96 10.46 -9.12
CA PHE A 335 -2.92 10.39 -10.21
C PHE A 335 -3.48 11.78 -10.49
N GLY A 336 -3.07 12.38 -11.61
CA GLY A 336 -3.61 13.66 -12.06
C GLY A 336 -5.13 13.56 -12.29
N SER A 337 -5.87 14.51 -11.76
CA SER A 337 -7.34 14.56 -11.82
C SER A 337 -7.80 16.01 -11.97
N VAL A 338 -8.95 16.25 -12.62
CA VAL A 338 -9.56 17.60 -12.61
C VAL A 338 -10.22 17.85 -11.26
N GLU A 339 -10.25 19.11 -10.83
CA GLU A 339 -10.92 19.50 -9.59
C GLU A 339 -12.41 19.17 -9.63
N ASN A 340 -12.89 18.46 -8.61
CA ASN A 340 -14.32 18.24 -8.40
C ASN A 340 -14.89 19.43 -7.59
N PRO A 341 -15.78 20.26 -8.18
CA PRO A 341 -16.26 21.49 -7.54
C PRO A 341 -17.20 21.25 -6.35
N TYR A 342 -17.59 20.00 -6.08
CA TYR A 342 -18.50 19.63 -5.00
C TYR A 342 -17.80 19.11 -3.74
N LEU A 343 -16.48 18.92 -3.79
CA LEU A 343 -15.72 18.25 -2.74
C LEU A 343 -14.71 19.19 -2.10
N GLU A 344 -14.54 19.05 -0.80
CA GLU A 344 -13.52 19.77 -0.04
C GLU A 344 -12.13 19.16 -0.27
N LYS A 345 -11.08 19.90 0.08
CA LYS A 345 -9.69 19.47 -0.03
C LYS A 345 -8.98 19.60 1.31
N SER A 346 -8.09 18.65 1.60
CA SER A 346 -7.16 18.74 2.72
C SER A 346 -6.07 19.79 2.47
N GLU A 347 -5.28 20.10 3.50
CA GLU A 347 -4.13 21.01 3.40
C GLU A 347 -3.07 20.56 2.37
N TRP A 348 -2.97 19.26 2.09
CA TRP A 348 -2.10 18.70 1.04
C TRP A 348 -2.76 18.67 -0.35
N GLY A 349 -3.94 19.29 -0.51
CA GLY A 349 -4.68 19.37 -1.76
C GLY A 349 -5.39 18.07 -2.15
N TRP A 350 -5.56 17.13 -1.22
CA TRP A 350 -6.25 15.86 -1.47
C TRP A 350 -7.74 16.04 -1.29
N THR A 351 -8.53 15.62 -2.27
CA THR A 351 -9.98 15.67 -2.21
C THR A 351 -10.51 14.77 -1.10
N ILE A 352 -11.46 15.25 -0.30
CA ILE A 352 -12.12 14.49 0.77
C ILE A 352 -13.48 14.03 0.25
N ASP A 353 -13.66 12.72 0.09
CA ASP A 353 -14.89 12.14 -0.48
C ASP A 353 -15.31 10.84 0.24
N PRO A 354 -15.97 10.94 1.40
CA PRO A 354 -16.45 9.76 2.10
C PRO A 354 -17.46 8.96 1.28
N LYS A 355 -18.34 9.61 0.50
CA LYS A 355 -19.32 8.90 -0.35
C LYS A 355 -18.62 8.12 -1.47
N GLY A 356 -17.51 8.65 -1.97
CA GLY A 356 -16.68 7.99 -2.96
C GLY A 356 -16.07 6.68 -2.48
N PHE A 357 -15.85 6.52 -1.17
CA PHE A 357 -15.49 5.23 -0.58
C PHE A 357 -16.58 4.18 -0.86
N ARG A 358 -17.84 4.47 -0.49
CA ARG A 358 -18.98 3.56 -0.70
C ARG A 358 -19.16 3.22 -2.17
N ILE A 359 -19.04 4.21 -3.06
CA ILE A 359 -19.12 4.01 -4.51
C ILE A 359 -18.02 3.03 -4.98
N THR A 360 -16.79 3.24 -4.52
CA THR A 360 -15.64 2.42 -4.90
C THR A 360 -15.79 0.99 -4.36
N ALA A 361 -16.21 0.82 -3.11
CA ALA A 361 -16.44 -0.49 -2.50
C ALA A 361 -17.52 -1.29 -3.25
N ASN A 362 -18.65 -0.68 -3.57
CA ASN A 362 -19.69 -1.31 -4.39
C ASN A 362 -19.17 -1.67 -5.78
N GLN A 363 -18.47 -0.75 -6.45
CA GLN A 363 -17.91 -0.99 -7.80
C GLN A 363 -16.93 -2.17 -7.82
N LEU A 364 -16.05 -2.29 -6.82
CA LEU A 364 -15.12 -3.40 -6.69
C LEU A 364 -15.87 -4.72 -6.43
N TYR A 365 -16.83 -4.71 -5.50
CA TYR A 365 -17.57 -5.92 -5.15
C TYR A 365 -18.46 -6.41 -6.29
N ASP A 366 -19.22 -5.53 -6.95
CA ASP A 366 -20.02 -5.86 -8.14
C ASP A 366 -19.16 -6.47 -9.25
N ARG A 367 -17.93 -5.96 -9.40
CA ARG A 367 -17.00 -6.43 -10.43
C ARG A 367 -16.43 -7.81 -10.11
N TYR A 368 -16.02 -8.06 -8.87
CA TYR A 368 -15.18 -9.21 -8.54
C TYR A 368 -15.89 -10.30 -7.73
N GLN A 369 -16.92 -9.95 -6.96
CA GLN A 369 -17.65 -10.85 -6.07
C GLN A 369 -16.69 -11.66 -5.16
N LYS A 370 -15.63 -10.99 -4.71
CA LYS A 370 -14.64 -11.48 -3.74
C LYS A 370 -14.65 -10.57 -2.50
N PRO A 371 -14.32 -11.10 -1.31
CA PRO A 371 -14.19 -10.27 -0.12
C PRO A 371 -13.23 -9.10 -0.35
N LEU A 372 -13.57 -7.95 0.22
CA LEU A 372 -12.73 -6.76 0.22
C LEU A 372 -12.06 -6.58 1.59
N PHE A 373 -10.89 -5.96 1.61
CA PHE A 373 -10.22 -5.55 2.83
C PHE A 373 -9.70 -4.12 2.65
N VAL A 374 -10.18 -3.19 3.49
CA VAL A 374 -9.65 -1.82 3.49
C VAL A 374 -8.30 -1.85 4.19
N VAL A 375 -7.22 -1.80 3.42
CA VAL A 375 -5.86 -1.97 3.95
C VAL A 375 -5.08 -0.67 4.09
N GLU A 376 -5.63 0.42 3.55
CA GLU A 376 -5.19 1.80 3.81
C GLU A 376 -6.34 2.79 3.64
N ASN A 377 -6.52 3.65 4.63
CA ASN A 377 -7.35 4.86 4.56
C ASN A 377 -6.92 5.78 5.70
N GLY A 378 -6.91 7.08 5.49
CA GLY A 378 -6.54 8.03 6.54
C GLY A 378 -6.27 9.43 6.03
N LEU A 379 -6.08 10.36 6.96
CA LEU A 379 -5.83 11.76 6.65
C LEU A 379 -4.42 12.17 7.08
N GLY A 380 -3.60 12.55 6.09
CA GLY A 380 -2.32 13.20 6.33
C GLY A 380 -2.54 14.69 6.58
N ALA A 381 -2.16 15.18 7.75
CA ALA A 381 -2.31 16.57 8.17
C ALA A 381 -1.09 17.05 8.98
N ILE A 382 -0.96 18.37 9.19
CA ILE A 382 0.02 18.94 10.12
C ILE A 382 -0.59 18.86 11.51
N ASP A 383 -0.01 18.04 12.38
CA ASP A 383 -0.44 18.05 13.78
C ASP A 383 0.03 19.31 14.50
N GLN A 384 -0.89 19.92 15.26
CA GLN A 384 -0.60 21.04 16.14
C GLN A 384 -0.48 20.53 17.58
N LEU A 385 0.67 20.78 18.19
CA LEU A 385 0.90 20.46 19.60
C LEU A 385 0.23 21.51 20.49
N ILE A 386 -0.65 21.08 21.38
CA ILE A 386 -1.29 21.89 22.42
C ILE A 386 -0.58 21.60 23.76
N GLY A 387 0.75 21.74 23.78
CA GLY A 387 1.58 21.38 24.93
C GLY A 387 2.85 20.64 24.50
N GLU A 388 3.52 19.98 25.45
CA GLU A 388 4.73 19.20 25.14
C GLU A 388 4.43 17.88 24.41
N ASP A 389 3.27 17.26 24.65
CA ASP A 389 2.95 15.91 24.17
C ASP A 389 1.48 15.71 23.73
N GLU A 390 0.68 16.78 23.67
CA GLU A 390 -0.76 16.69 23.40
C GLU A 390 -1.07 17.20 21.99
N VAL A 391 -1.82 16.42 21.21
CA VAL A 391 -2.24 16.77 19.85
C VAL A 391 -3.76 16.65 19.76
N ASN A 392 -4.42 17.78 19.49
CA ASN A 392 -5.81 17.78 19.10
C ASN A 392 -5.92 17.65 17.59
N ASP A 393 -6.47 16.51 17.16
CA ASP A 393 -6.65 16.13 15.77
C ASP A 393 -8.10 15.81 15.42
N GLU A 394 -9.03 16.67 15.85
CA GLU A 394 -10.46 16.59 15.49
C GLU A 394 -10.70 16.46 13.97
N TYR A 395 -9.87 17.09 13.14
CA TYR A 395 -9.94 16.95 11.67
C TYR A 395 -9.71 15.51 11.19
N ARG A 396 -8.89 14.74 11.90
CA ARG A 396 -8.60 13.33 11.58
C ARG A 396 -9.75 12.46 12.01
N ILE A 397 -10.32 12.73 13.19
CA ILE A 397 -11.53 12.08 13.70
C ILE A 397 -12.69 12.28 12.71
N ASP A 398 -12.96 13.52 12.32
CA ASP A 398 -14.06 13.86 11.38
C ASP A 398 -13.89 13.14 10.04
N TYR A 399 -12.68 13.12 9.46
CA TYR A 399 -12.41 12.40 8.22
C TYR A 399 -12.69 10.90 8.36
N LEU A 400 -12.13 10.26 9.39
CA LEU A 400 -12.24 8.82 9.59
C LEU A 400 -13.68 8.42 9.90
N GLN A 401 -14.38 9.17 10.76
CA GLN A 401 -15.78 8.93 11.10
C GLN A 401 -16.66 8.97 9.85
N LYS A 402 -16.52 10.01 9.01
CA LYS A 402 -17.29 10.14 7.75
C LYS A 402 -17.05 8.96 6.81
N HIS A 403 -15.81 8.49 6.67
CA HIS A 403 -15.50 7.35 5.80
C HIS A 403 -15.99 6.01 6.38
N MET A 404 -15.88 5.80 7.70
CA MET A 404 -16.35 4.59 8.37
C MET A 404 -17.89 4.47 8.33
N ILE A 405 -18.61 5.58 8.40
CA ILE A 405 -20.07 5.59 8.20
C ILE A 405 -20.41 5.10 6.79
N GLU A 406 -19.73 5.61 5.76
CA GLU A 406 -19.94 5.18 4.37
C GLU A 406 -19.47 3.74 4.11
N MET A 407 -18.47 3.26 4.86
CA MET A 407 -18.09 1.85 4.87
C MET A 407 -19.17 0.96 5.46
N SER A 408 -19.80 1.38 6.56
CA SER A 408 -20.94 0.66 7.13
C SER A 408 -22.14 0.62 6.18
N GLU A 409 -22.37 1.71 5.46
CA GLU A 409 -23.37 1.75 4.39
C GLU A 409 -23.06 0.77 3.25
N ALA A 410 -21.81 0.68 2.80
CA ALA A 410 -21.40 -0.30 1.79
C ALA A 410 -21.61 -1.75 2.27
N ILE A 411 -21.34 -2.04 3.54
CA ILE A 411 -21.63 -3.35 4.14
C ILE A 411 -23.14 -3.62 4.11
N GLN A 412 -23.97 -2.62 4.39
CA GLN A 412 -25.43 -2.74 4.31
C GLN A 412 -25.94 -2.89 2.86
N ASP A 413 -25.23 -2.39 1.87
CA ASP A 413 -25.49 -2.65 0.44
C ASP A 413 -25.23 -4.11 0.05
N GLY A 414 -24.55 -4.88 0.91
CA GLY A 414 -24.19 -6.27 0.69
C GLY A 414 -22.72 -6.49 0.30
N VAL A 415 -21.88 -5.46 0.40
CA VAL A 415 -20.44 -5.60 0.16
C VAL A 415 -19.79 -6.37 1.30
N ASP A 416 -19.11 -7.48 0.97
CA ASP A 416 -18.33 -8.26 1.94
C ASP A 416 -16.99 -7.56 2.24
N ILE A 417 -16.93 -6.81 3.34
CA ILE A 417 -15.71 -6.16 3.84
C ILE A 417 -15.23 -6.89 5.10
N SER A 418 -14.05 -7.50 5.02
CA SER A 418 -13.48 -8.32 6.10
C SER A 418 -12.87 -7.50 7.25
N GLY A 419 -12.44 -6.26 6.98
CA GLY A 419 -11.78 -5.43 7.98
C GLY A 419 -11.39 -4.05 7.48
N TYR A 420 -10.83 -3.28 8.40
CA TYR A 420 -10.35 -1.92 8.19
C TYR A 420 -9.04 -1.69 8.95
N THR A 421 -7.95 -1.46 8.22
CA THR A 421 -6.67 -1.03 8.80
C THR A 421 -6.34 0.38 8.31
N SER A 422 -6.55 1.37 9.17
CA SER A 422 -6.19 2.76 8.86
C SER A 422 -4.70 2.90 8.59
N TRP A 423 -4.34 3.77 7.65
CA TRP A 423 -2.95 3.97 7.29
C TRP A 423 -2.16 4.71 8.38
N GLY A 424 -0.97 4.20 8.69
CA GLY A 424 -0.02 4.81 9.61
C GLY A 424 -0.62 5.09 10.98
N PRO A 425 -1.11 4.09 11.74
CA PRO A 425 -1.72 4.28 13.07
C PRO A 425 -0.76 4.90 14.09
N ILE A 426 0.54 4.80 13.82
CA ILE A 426 1.62 5.56 14.42
C ILE A 426 2.25 6.42 13.33
N ASP A 427 2.64 7.65 13.67
CA ASP A 427 3.31 8.52 12.70
C ASP A 427 4.52 7.83 12.09
N LEU A 428 4.67 7.96 10.78
CA LEU A 428 5.67 7.27 9.98
C LEU A 428 6.24 8.20 8.91
N VAL A 429 7.36 7.80 8.31
CA VAL A 429 7.94 8.51 7.17
C VAL A 429 7.01 8.37 5.97
N SER A 430 6.48 9.46 5.44
CA SER A 430 5.59 9.41 4.27
C SER A 430 6.30 8.86 3.02
N ALA A 431 5.63 7.95 2.29
CA ALA A 431 6.20 7.31 1.10
C ALA A 431 6.54 8.33 -0.01
N SER A 432 5.61 9.24 -0.31
CA SER A 432 5.75 10.19 -1.43
C SER A 432 6.82 11.26 -1.18
N THR A 433 6.83 11.89 -0.01
CA THR A 433 7.67 13.07 0.24
C THR A 433 8.84 12.78 1.18
N GLY A 434 8.85 11.64 1.89
CA GLY A 434 9.88 11.33 2.88
C GLY A 434 9.78 12.19 4.14
N GLU A 435 8.61 12.80 4.38
CA GLU A 435 8.39 13.75 5.46
C GLU A 435 7.73 13.08 6.67
N MET A 436 8.11 13.54 7.87
CA MET A 436 7.40 13.30 9.13
C MET A 436 6.31 14.35 9.38
N LYS A 437 6.40 15.53 8.77
CA LYS A 437 5.43 16.63 8.96
C LYS A 437 4.00 16.27 8.51
N LYS A 438 3.87 15.39 7.51
CA LYS A 438 2.58 14.85 7.05
C LYS A 438 2.22 13.63 7.90
N ARG A 439 1.43 13.85 8.95
CA ARG A 439 1.15 12.85 10.00
C ARG A 439 -0.20 12.20 9.80
N TYR A 440 -0.26 10.89 10.04
CA TYR A 440 -1.47 10.07 9.86
C TYR A 440 -1.93 9.42 11.17
N GLY A 441 -1.05 9.24 12.15
CA GLY A 441 -1.30 8.33 13.25
C GLY A 441 -2.26 8.83 14.30
N TYR A 442 -2.72 7.88 15.10
CA TYR A 442 -3.31 8.10 16.41
C TYR A 442 -2.24 8.30 17.48
N ILE A 443 -1.01 7.86 17.18
CA ILE A 443 0.17 7.98 18.02
C ILE A 443 1.13 8.94 17.35
N TYR A 444 1.37 10.08 17.99
CA TYR A 444 2.37 11.06 17.59
C TYR A 444 3.77 10.50 17.85
N VAL A 445 4.70 10.71 16.91
CA VAL A 445 6.12 10.43 17.10
C VAL A 445 6.90 11.73 17.04
N ASP A 446 7.64 12.03 18.11
CA ASP A 446 8.53 13.20 18.19
C ASP A 446 9.76 13.04 17.28
N LYS A 447 9.54 13.37 16.00
CA LYS A 447 10.56 13.46 14.95
C LYS A 447 10.11 14.43 13.88
N ASP A 448 11.01 15.27 13.39
CA ASP A 448 10.77 16.21 12.29
C ASP A 448 11.35 15.72 10.94
N ASN A 449 11.19 16.54 9.90
CA ASN A 449 11.69 16.24 8.54
C ASN A 449 13.23 16.21 8.45
N GLU A 450 13.94 16.82 9.40
CA GLU A 450 15.41 16.83 9.47
C GLU A 450 15.94 15.65 10.31
N GLY A 451 15.04 14.78 10.79
CA GLY A 451 15.38 13.64 11.62
C GLY A 451 15.61 14.00 13.09
N LYS A 452 15.31 15.22 13.53
CA LYS A 452 15.49 15.65 14.92
C LYS A 452 14.25 15.34 15.74
N GLY A 453 14.46 14.90 16.98
CA GLY A 453 13.41 14.60 17.94
C GLY A 453 13.83 13.49 18.90
N SER A 454 13.05 13.27 19.95
CA SER A 454 13.31 12.24 20.96
C SER A 454 12.85 10.84 20.57
N LEU A 455 12.11 10.71 19.47
CA LEU A 455 11.36 9.52 19.06
C LEU A 455 10.31 9.08 20.10
N LYS A 456 9.93 9.93 21.05
CA LYS A 456 8.89 9.62 22.02
C LYS A 456 7.54 9.46 21.33
N ARG A 457 6.75 8.51 21.82
CA ARG A 457 5.36 8.27 21.39
C ARG A 457 4.39 8.95 22.35
N SER A 458 3.43 9.68 21.80
CA SER A 458 2.37 10.35 22.57
C SER A 458 1.01 10.10 21.92
N LYS A 459 -0.04 9.91 22.73
CA LYS A 459 -1.40 9.60 22.24
C LYS A 459 -2.07 10.91 21.80
N LYS A 460 -2.63 10.92 20.59
CA LYS A 460 -3.48 12.02 20.10
C LYS A 460 -4.92 11.83 20.57
N ASP A 461 -5.77 12.83 20.40
CA ASP A 461 -7.21 12.70 20.73
C ASP A 461 -7.87 11.55 19.97
N SER A 462 -7.50 11.38 18.70
CA SER A 462 -7.97 10.29 17.85
C SER A 462 -7.62 8.88 18.36
N PHE A 463 -6.65 8.72 19.27
CA PHE A 463 -6.31 7.44 19.91
C PHE A 463 -7.48 6.90 20.73
N ASN A 464 -8.02 7.73 21.63
CA ASN A 464 -9.11 7.31 22.50
C ASN A 464 -10.42 7.17 21.71
N TRP A 465 -10.62 8.03 20.70
CA TRP A 465 -11.75 7.91 19.80
C TRP A 465 -11.73 6.58 19.03
N TYR A 466 -10.61 6.21 18.40
CA TYR A 466 -10.55 4.97 17.63
C TYR A 466 -10.63 3.73 18.52
N LYS A 467 -10.08 3.80 19.73
CA LYS A 467 -10.30 2.79 20.76
C LYS A 467 -11.79 2.55 21.03
N GLU A 468 -12.56 3.60 21.24
CA GLU A 468 -14.01 3.50 21.47
C GLU A 468 -14.74 2.92 20.25
N VAL A 469 -14.36 3.31 19.03
CA VAL A 469 -14.89 2.72 17.79
C VAL A 469 -14.66 1.21 17.77
N ILE A 470 -13.46 0.74 18.11
CA ILE A 470 -13.14 -0.70 18.09
C ILE A 470 -13.87 -1.44 19.22
N GLU A 471 -13.89 -0.90 20.44
CA GLU A 471 -14.57 -1.50 21.60
C GLU A 471 -16.08 -1.67 21.37
N THR A 472 -16.70 -0.69 20.70
CA THR A 472 -18.12 -0.72 20.34
C THR A 472 -18.41 -1.38 18.99
N ASN A 473 -17.38 -1.90 18.31
CA ASN A 473 -17.47 -2.43 16.94
C ASN A 473 -18.21 -1.48 15.97
N GLY A 474 -17.92 -0.18 16.09
CA GLY A 474 -18.46 0.90 15.26
C GLY A 474 -19.77 1.54 15.74
N GLU A 475 -20.40 1.06 16.81
CA GLU A 475 -21.66 1.65 17.30
C GLU A 475 -21.49 3.11 17.79
N SER A 476 -20.30 3.50 18.27
CA SER A 476 -20.02 4.87 18.71
C SER A 476 -20.03 5.91 17.57
N LEU A 477 -19.97 5.48 16.31
CA LEU A 477 -20.00 6.37 15.15
C LEU A 477 -21.37 7.06 14.93
N GLU A 478 -22.42 6.57 15.59
CA GLU A 478 -23.79 7.14 15.53
C GLU A 478 -24.00 8.41 16.37
N SER A 479 -23.00 8.81 17.18
CA SER A 479 -23.13 9.85 18.21
C SER A 479 -22.87 11.28 17.74
#